data_AF-A0A2V8TKE2-F1
#
_entry.id   AF-A0A2V8TKE2-F1
#
_cell.length_a   1.000
_cell.length_b   1.000
_cell.length_c   1.000
_cell.angle_alpha   90.00
_cell.angle_beta   90.00
_cell.angle_gamma   90.00
#
_symmetry.space_group_name_H-M   'P 1'
#
loop_
_entity.id
_entity.type
_entity.pdbx_description
1 polymer ?
#
loop_
_entity_poly.entity_id
_entity_poly.type
_entity_poly.pdbx_seq_one_letter_code
_entity_poly.pdbx_strand_id
1 'polypeptide(L)'
;IGLFGTVVGIIIAFRGLSTSSASSIQAVAPGIAEALIATAAGIAAAVPAAIFYNHFLNRIKALTAIIDRLSLELINLVERHYVKAIR
;
A
#
# COMPACT_ATOMS: atom_id res chain seq x y z
N ILE A 1 5.82 2.48 -8.90
CA ILE A 1 6.46 3.80 -9.14
C ILE A 1 7.96 3.75 -8.91
N GLY A 2 8.47 3.31 -7.74
CA GLY A 2 9.92 3.23 -7.49
C GLY A 2 10.71 2.37 -8.49
N LEU A 3 10.25 1.15 -8.78
CA LEU A 3 10.85 0.26 -9.79
C LEU A 3 10.75 0.82 -11.23
N PHE A 4 9.71 1.58 -11.53
CA PHE A 4 9.62 2.25 -12.83
C PHE A 4 10.67 3.38 -12.92
N GLY A 5 10.83 4.15 -11.84
CA GLY A 5 11.86 5.19 -11.73
C GLY A 5 13.28 4.63 -11.87
N THR A 6 13.58 3.47 -11.30
CA THR A 6 14.90 2.83 -11.51
C THR A 6 15.12 2.45 -12.96
N VAL A 7 14.13 1.82 -13.60
CA VAL A 7 14.23 1.38 -15.00
C VAL A 7 14.49 2.58 -15.91
N VAL A 8 13.72 3.66 -15.76
CA VAL A 8 13.91 4.89 -16.54
C VAL A 8 15.29 5.51 -16.27
N GLY A 9 15.70 5.64 -15.00
CA GLY A 9 16.99 6.22 -14.63
C GLY A 9 18.18 5.43 -15.19
N ILE A 10 18.11 4.10 -15.14
CA ILE A 10 19.13 3.22 -15.72
C ILE A 10 19.19 3.39 -17.25
N ILE A 11 18.04 3.44 -17.94
CA ILE A 11 18.00 3.64 -19.40
C ILE A 11 18.67 4.98 -19.78
N ILE A 12 18.38 6.05 -19.05
CA ILE A 12 18.96 7.38 -19.30
C ILE A 12 20.48 7.35 -19.07
N ALA A 13 20.93 6.73 -17.97
CA ALA A 13 22.36 6.60 -17.66
C ALA A 13 23.12 5.89 -18.79
N PHE A 14 22.62 4.75 -19.26
CA PHE A 14 23.26 3.99 -20.35
C PHE A 14 23.20 4.70 -21.71
N ARG A 15 22.14 5.47 -21.98
CA ARG A 15 22.03 6.27 -23.21
C ARG A 15 23.10 7.38 -23.24
N GLY A 16 23.40 8.03 -22.11
CA GLY A 16 24.47 9.03 -22.02
C GLY A 16 25.88 8.46 -22.24
N LEU A 17 26.09 7.17 -21.90
CA LEU A 17 27.32 6.44 -22.22
C LEU A 17 27.46 6.20 -23.73
N SER A 18 26.39 5.80 -24.42
CA SER A 18 26.45 5.50 -25.85
C SER A 18 26.82 6.69 -26.74
N THR A 19 26.61 7.93 -26.26
CA THR A 19 26.94 9.16 -26.98
C THR A 19 28.32 9.70 -26.64
N SER A 20 29.00 9.13 -25.63
CA SER A 20 30.29 9.61 -25.13
C SER A 20 31.43 8.70 -25.62
N SER A 21 32.46 9.28 -26.26
CA SER A 21 33.60 8.52 -26.81
C SER A 21 34.48 7.87 -25.74
N ALA A 22 34.34 8.27 -24.47
CA ALA A 22 35.03 7.68 -23.33
C ALA A 22 34.05 6.81 -22.52
N SER A 23 34.17 5.49 -22.65
CA SER A 23 33.38 4.48 -21.94
C SER A 23 33.87 4.29 -20.50
N SER A 24 33.80 5.33 -19.67
CA SER A 24 34.15 5.20 -18.24
C SER A 24 32.92 4.83 -17.41
N ILE A 25 33.08 3.84 -16.52
CA ILE A 25 32.02 3.44 -15.56
C ILE A 25 31.68 4.62 -14.62
N GLN A 26 32.62 5.54 -14.38
CA GLN A 26 32.35 6.73 -13.59
C GLN A 26 31.26 7.63 -14.22
N ALA A 27 31.06 7.60 -15.53
CA ALA A 27 30.07 8.42 -16.22
C ALA A 27 28.61 8.02 -15.91
N VAL A 28 28.35 6.74 -15.55
CA VAL A 28 26.99 6.26 -15.21
C VAL A 28 26.69 6.21 -13.72
N ALA A 29 27.71 6.28 -12.87
CA ALA A 29 27.54 6.17 -11.43
C ALA A 29 26.50 7.16 -10.86
N PRO A 30 26.44 8.44 -11.30
CA PRO A 30 25.43 9.38 -10.81
C PRO A 30 23.99 8.98 -11.18
N GLY A 31 23.74 8.59 -12.44
CA GLY A 31 22.40 8.22 -12.91
C GLY A 31 21.87 6.93 -12.26
N ILE A 32 22.77 5.98 -11.95
CA ILE A 32 22.40 4.77 -11.21
C ILE A 32 22.08 5.11 -9.74
N ALA A 33 22.80 6.04 -9.12
CA ALA A 33 22.51 6.48 -7.76
C ALA A 33 21.11 7.13 -7.66
N GLU A 34 20.74 8.00 -8.60
CA GLU A 34 19.41 8.59 -8.67
C GLU A 34 18.30 7.54 -8.88
N ALA A 35 18.56 6.56 -9.76
CA ALA A 35 17.67 5.42 -9.93
C ALA A 35 17.41 4.71 -8.59
N LEU A 36 18.45 4.40 -7.81
CA LEU A 36 18.30 3.74 -6.51
C LEU A 36 17.49 4.57 -5.50
N ILE A 37 17.65 5.89 -5.50
CA ILE A 37 16.86 6.79 -4.65
C ILE A 37 15.37 6.69 -5.00
N ALA A 38 15.00 6.56 -6.28
CA ALA A 38 13.61 6.38 -6.68
C ALA A 38 12.98 5.11 -6.08
N THR A 39 13.74 4.02 -5.95
CA THR A 39 13.27 2.80 -5.26
C THR A 39 13.13 3.01 -3.76
N ALA A 40 14.13 3.64 -3.12
CA ALA A 40 14.05 3.95 -1.69
C ALA A 40 12.82 4.81 -1.36
N ALA A 41 12.55 5.84 -2.16
CA ALA A 41 11.35 6.67 -2.04
C ALA A 41 10.06 5.86 -2.28
N GLY A 42 10.06 4.94 -3.26
CA GLY A 42 8.93 4.06 -3.51
C GLY A 42 8.60 3.15 -2.33
N ILE A 43 9.61 2.55 -1.69
CA ILE A 43 9.43 1.71 -0.50
C ILE A 43 8.98 2.57 0.70
N ALA A 44 9.58 3.74 0.88
CA ALA A 44 9.22 4.68 1.93
C ALA A 44 7.75 5.13 1.85
N ALA A 45 7.18 5.22 0.65
CA ALA A 45 5.75 5.48 0.48
C ALA A 45 4.88 4.21 0.65
N ALA A 46 5.33 3.06 0.12
CA ALA A 46 4.54 1.83 0.09
C ALA A 46 4.37 1.17 1.46
N VAL A 47 5.43 1.13 2.28
CA VAL A 47 5.41 0.42 3.57
C VAL A 47 4.43 1.08 4.56
N PRO A 48 4.49 2.41 4.82
CA PRO A 48 3.52 3.05 5.70
C PRO A 48 2.09 2.92 5.18
N ALA A 49 1.87 3.08 3.88
CA ALA A 49 0.54 2.92 3.28
C ALA A 49 -0.05 1.53 3.55
N ALA A 50 0.75 0.47 3.42
CA ALA A 50 0.32 -0.90 3.73
C ALA A 50 0.02 -1.10 5.23
N ILE A 51 0.82 -0.51 6.12
CA ILE A 51 0.57 -0.55 7.57
C ILE A 51 -0.78 0.11 7.90
N PHE A 52 -1.01 1.32 7.41
CA PHE A 52 -2.26 2.05 7.65
C PHE A 52 -3.46 1.33 7.03
N TYR A 53 -3.33 0.80 5.82
CA TYR A 53 -4.39 0.01 5.18
C TYR A 53 -4.81 -1.17 6.08
N ASN A 54 -3.85 -1.95 6.58
CA ASN A 54 -4.14 -3.08 7.45
C ASN A 54 -4.73 -2.63 8.80
N HIS A 55 -4.24 -1.52 9.36
CA HIS A 55 -4.79 -0.95 10.58
C HIS A 55 -6.28 -0.61 10.44
N PHE A 56 -6.64 0.12 9.38
CA PHE A 56 -8.04 0.50 9.14
C PHE A 56 -8.90 -0.71 8.78
N LEU A 57 -8.38 -1.66 8.00
CA LEU A 57 -9.09 -2.88 7.66
C LEU A 57 -9.48 -3.68 8.92
N ASN A 58 -8.56 -3.81 9.87
CA ASN A 58 -8.84 -4.48 11.14
C ASN A 58 -9.88 -3.73 11.98
N ARG A 59 -9.83 -2.39 11.98
CA ARG A 59 -10.82 -1.57 12.67
C ARG A 59 -12.21 -1.69 12.07
N ILE A 60 -12.31 -1.72 10.73
CA ILE A 60 -13.57 -1.95 10.02
C ILE A 60 -14.13 -3.31 10.40
N LYS A 61 -13.32 -4.38 10.36
CA LYS A 61 -13.76 -5.73 10.75
C LYS A 61 -14.30 -5.77 12.18
N ALA A 62 -13.64 -5.09 13.12
CA ALA A 62 -14.10 -5.01 14.50
C ALA A 62 -15.46 -4.29 14.61
N LEU A 63 -15.63 -3.17 13.89
CA LEU A 63 -16.90 -2.45 13.86
C LEU A 63 -18.03 -3.27 13.23
N THR A 64 -17.75 -3.97 12.13
CA THR A 64 -18.71 -4.89 11.49
C THR A 64 -19.15 -5.97 12.47
N ALA A 65 -18.21 -6.60 13.19
CA ALA A 65 -18.55 -7.61 14.19
C ALA A 65 -19.43 -7.07 15.33
N ILE A 66 -19.27 -5.81 15.72
CA ILE A 66 -20.13 -5.16 16.72
C ILE A 66 -21.54 -4.96 16.16
N ILE A 67 -21.65 -4.46 14.92
CA ILE A 67 -22.94 -4.24 14.25
C ILE A 67 -23.70 -5.57 14.10
N ASP A 68 -22.99 -6.64 13.72
CA ASP A 68 -23.60 -7.97 13.57
C ASP A 68 -24.13 -8.50 14.90
N ARG A 69 -23.38 -8.32 16.00
CA ARG A 69 -23.84 -8.69 17.34
C ARG A 69 -25.07 -7.88 17.77
N LEU A 70 -25.04 -6.57 17.57
CA LEU A 70 -26.18 -5.69 17.87
C LEU A 70 -27.44 -6.09 17.10
N SER A 71 -27.29 -6.43 15.81
CA SER A 71 -28.39 -6.91 14.98
C SER A 71 -29.02 -8.18 15.55
N LEU A 72 -28.20 -9.16 15.95
CA LEU A 72 -28.66 -10.40 16.56
C LEU A 72 -29.33 -10.15 17.93
N GLU A 73 -28.78 -9.27 18.76
CA GLU A 73 -29.38 -8.90 20.05
C GLU A 73 -30.75 -8.24 19.86
N LEU A 74 -30.88 -7.36 18.86
CA LEU A 74 -32.14 -6.69 18.52
C LEU A 74 -33.20 -7.70 18.08
N ILE A 75 -32.84 -8.64 17.20
CA ILE A 75 -33.74 -9.71 16.75
C ILE A 75 -34.21 -10.54 17.95
N ASN A 76 -33.29 -10.97 18.81
CA ASN A 76 -33.61 -11.75 20.00
C ASN A 76 -34.48 -10.96 21.00
N LEU A 77 -34.31 -9.64 21.10
CA LEU A 77 -35.13 -8.79 21.97
C LEU A 77 -36.56 -8.69 21.44
N VAL A 78 -36.71 -8.43 20.14
CA VAL A 78 -38.01 -8.36 19.45
C VAL A 78 -38.74 -9.69 19.56
N GLU A 79 -38.07 -10.81 19.29
CA GLU A 79 -38.66 -12.14 19.42
C GLU A 79 -39.17 -12.38 20.84
N ARG A 80 -38.34 -12.09 21.86
CA ARG A 80 -38.74 -12.29 23.25
C ARG A 80 -39.90 -11.41 23.72
N HIS A 81 -40.00 -10.17 23.25
CA HIS A 81 -41.05 -9.25 23.70
C HIS A 81 -42.34 -9.36 22.89
N TYR A 82 -42.27 -9.60 21.58
CA TYR A 82 -43.46 -9.65 20.73
C TYR A 82 -44.03 -11.08 20.59
N VAL A 83 -43.19 -12.12 20.53
CA VAL A 83 -43.69 -13.50 20.30
C VAL A 83 -44.25 -14.12 21.58
N LYS A 84 -43.70 -13.80 22.75
CA LYS A 84 -44.27 -14.25 24.05
C LYS A 84 -45.51 -13.48 24.48
N ALA A 85 -45.75 -12.27 23.97
CA ALA A 85 -46.94 -11.50 24.30
C ALA A 85 -48.18 -11.92 23.49
N ILE A 86 -47.98 -12.66 22.38
CA ILE A 86 -49.03 -13.12 21.46
C ILE A 86 -49.46 -14.58 21.77
N ARG A 87 -48.70 -15.30 22.59
CA ARG A 87 -49.01 -16.66 23.07
C ARG A 87 -49.50 -16.64 24.51
#